data_AF-A0A7V4T5Y6-F1
#
_entry.id   AF-A0A7V4T5Y6-F1
#
_cell.length_a   1.000
_cell.length_b   1.000
_cell.length_c   1.000
_cell.angle_alpha   90.00
_cell.angle_beta   90.00
_cell.angle_gamma   90.00
#
_symmetry.space_group_name_H-M   'P 1'
#
loop_
_entity.id
_entity.type
_entity.pdbx_description
1 polymer ?
#
loop_
_entity_poly.entity_id
_entity_poly.type
_entity_poly.pdbx_seq_one_letter_code
_entity_poly.pdbx_strand_id
1 'polypeptide(L)'
;MKDKKQITCDITVIGAGFAGMVAAARASDLGLKTVQTGNSSHLYFASGLFDFLGVYPLGSRTPIEDPRTGLELLQKEMPDHPYSKTSLEAILKSFDFLARFLHSTGLNYVKP
;
A
#
# COMPACT_ATOMS: atom_id res chain seq x y z
N MET A 1 -23.29 -24.29 -22.85
CA MET A 1 -22.82 -22.94 -22.46
C MET A 1 -22.83 -22.88 -20.94
N LYS A 2 -21.72 -22.55 -20.27
CA LYS A 2 -21.74 -22.35 -18.81
C LYS A 2 -22.56 -21.09 -18.51
N ASP A 3 -23.47 -21.16 -17.53
CA ASP A 3 -24.20 -20.01 -17.05
C ASP A 3 -23.23 -18.90 -16.63
N LYS A 4 -23.34 -17.73 -17.26
CA LYS A 4 -22.52 -16.58 -16.92
C LYS A 4 -23.02 -16.01 -15.60
N LYS A 5 -22.23 -16.16 -14.54
CA LYS A 5 -22.52 -15.54 -13.24
C LYS A 5 -22.33 -14.04 -13.34
N GLN A 6 -23.40 -13.28 -13.16
CA GLN A 6 -23.35 -11.82 -13.08
C GLN A 6 -23.13 -11.39 -11.63
N ILE A 7 -22.18 -10.48 -11.40
CA ILE A 7 -21.89 -9.90 -10.08
C ILE A 7 -22.11 -8.39 -10.17
N THR A 8 -22.91 -7.83 -9.26
CA THR A 8 -23.13 -6.38 -9.13
C THR A 8 -22.28 -5.85 -7.99
N CYS A 9 -21.50 -4.80 -8.24
CA CYS A 9 -20.57 -4.21 -7.28
C CYS A 9 -20.39 -2.72 -7.57
N ASP A 10 -19.92 -1.97 -6.58
CA ASP A 10 -19.61 -0.54 -6.72
C ASP A 10 -18.22 -0.35 -7.32
N ILE A 11 -17.27 -1.24 -6.98
CA ILE A 11 -15.90 -1.23 -7.50
C ILE A 11 -15.48 -2.64 -7.91
N THR A 12 -14.90 -2.75 -9.12
CA THR A 12 -14.14 -3.92 -9.56
C THR A 12 -12.65 -3.57 -9.61
N VAL A 13 -11.83 -4.29 -8.84
CA VAL A 13 -10.37 -4.22 -8.88
C VAL A 13 -9.83 -5.37 -9.73
N ILE A 14 -9.04 -5.04 -10.75
CA ILE A 14 -8.37 -6.01 -11.62
C ILE A 14 -6.90 -6.12 -11.19
N GLY A 15 -6.53 -7.29 -10.69
CA GLY A 15 -5.19 -7.64 -10.20
C GLY A 15 -5.22 -8.10 -8.74
N ALA A 16 -4.69 -9.31 -8.47
CA ALA A 16 -4.50 -9.84 -7.11
C ALA A 16 -3.03 -9.69 -6.63
N GLY A 17 -2.38 -8.61 -7.07
CA GLY A 17 -1.11 -8.13 -6.54
C GLY A 17 -1.29 -7.27 -5.29
N PHE A 18 -0.19 -6.78 -4.72
CA PHE A 18 -0.24 -6.01 -3.47
C PHE A 18 -1.09 -4.75 -3.61
N ALA A 19 -0.82 -3.94 -4.64
CA ALA A 19 -1.60 -2.74 -4.92
C ALA A 19 -3.10 -3.02 -5.10
N GLY A 20 -3.45 -4.10 -5.82
CA GLY A 20 -4.83 -4.51 -6.03
C GLY A 20 -5.52 -4.95 -4.75
N MET A 21 -4.85 -5.77 -3.93
CA MET A 21 -5.39 -6.20 -2.64
C MET A 21 -5.56 -5.04 -1.66
N VAL A 22 -4.61 -4.10 -1.60
CA VAL A 22 -4.73 -2.91 -0.76
C VAL A 22 -5.86 -2.00 -1.25
N ALA A 23 -6.01 -1.83 -2.57
CA ALA A 23 -7.12 -1.07 -3.15
C ALA A 23 -8.47 -1.71 -2.83
N ALA A 24 -8.59 -3.05 -2.96
CA ALA A 24 -9.81 -3.78 -2.65
C ALA A 24 -10.14 -3.72 -1.15
N ALA A 25 -9.13 -3.87 -0.29
CA ALA A 25 -9.27 -3.71 1.15
C ALA A 25 -9.75 -2.30 1.51
N ARG A 26 -9.16 -1.27 0.92
CA ARG A 26 -9.53 0.13 1.19
C ARG A 26 -10.94 0.44 0.71
N ALA A 27 -11.33 -0.02 -0.48
CA ALA A 27 -12.70 0.14 -0.97
C ALA A 27 -13.72 -0.54 -0.04
N SER A 28 -13.38 -1.73 0.45
CA SER A 28 -14.23 -2.48 1.40
C SER A 28 -14.33 -1.79 2.77
N ASP A 29 -13.23 -1.23 3.28
CA ASP A 29 -13.18 -0.43 4.52
C ASP A 29 -14.03 0.85 4.43
N LEU A 30 -14.21 1.38 3.22
CA LEU A 30 -15.12 2.50 2.93
C LEU A 30 -16.59 2.06 2.73
N GLY A 31 -16.90 0.77 2.92
CA GLY A 31 -18.26 0.23 2.81
C GLY A 31 -18.73 -0.07 1.38
N LEU A 32 -17.82 -0.05 0.40
CA LEU A 32 -18.18 -0.30 -1.00
C LEU A 32 -18.27 -1.80 -1.28
N LYS A 33 -19.30 -2.22 -2.03
CA LYS A 33 -19.40 -3.58 -2.56
C LYS A 33 -18.26 -3.78 -3.56
N THR A 34 -17.23 -4.48 -3.14
CA THR A 34 -15.97 -4.58 -3.89
C THR A 34 -15.77 -5.99 -4.43
N VAL A 35 -15.41 -6.09 -5.71
CA VAL A 35 -15.01 -7.34 -6.36
C VAL A 35 -13.55 -7.21 -6.76
N GLN A 36 -12.72 -8.18 -6.36
CA GLN A 36 -11.36 -8.32 -6.89
C GLN A 36 -11.30 -9.52 -7.82
N THR A 37 -10.66 -9.35 -8.97
CA THR A 37 -10.41 -10.42 -9.94
C THR A 37 -8.96 -10.40 -10.41
N GLY A 38 -8.41 -11.55 -10.77
CA GLY A 38 -7.04 -11.69 -11.25
C GLY A 38 -6.40 -12.99 -10.79
N ASN A 39 -5.24 -13.30 -11.37
CA ASN A 39 -4.46 -14.48 -11.00
C ASN A 39 -3.63 -14.22 -9.74
N SER A 40 -3.21 -15.30 -9.08
CA SER A 40 -2.24 -15.26 -7.99
C SER A 40 -1.00 -14.45 -8.39
N SER A 41 -0.56 -13.59 -7.48
CA SER A 41 0.64 -12.78 -7.67
C SER A 41 1.87 -13.44 -7.06
N HIS A 42 3.06 -12.91 -7.38
CA HIS A 42 4.33 -13.35 -6.80
C HIS A 42 4.51 -12.97 -5.32
N LEU A 43 3.49 -12.39 -4.67
CA LEU A 43 3.52 -12.03 -3.24
C LEU A 43 3.85 -13.20 -2.33
N TYR A 44 3.51 -14.44 -2.73
CA TYR A 44 3.88 -15.64 -1.98
C TYR A 44 5.39 -15.83 -1.81
N PHE A 45 6.21 -15.17 -2.63
CA PHE A 45 7.67 -15.21 -2.55
C PHE A 45 8.27 -13.99 -1.83
N ALA A 46 7.44 -13.03 -1.39
CA ALA A 46 7.92 -11.87 -0.66
C ALA A 46 8.23 -12.23 0.80
N SER A 47 9.24 -11.57 1.39
CA SER A 47 9.59 -11.73 2.81
C SER A 47 8.54 -11.18 3.77
N GLY A 48 7.58 -10.40 3.25
CA GLY A 48 6.62 -9.65 4.06
C GLY A 48 7.18 -8.38 4.68
N LEU A 49 8.42 -7.97 4.39
CA LEU A 49 8.95 -6.70 4.89
C LEU A 49 8.45 -5.51 4.06
N PHE A 50 8.03 -4.45 4.74
CA PHE A 50 7.75 -3.16 4.12
C PHE A 50 8.91 -2.21 4.41
N ASP A 51 9.65 -1.84 3.37
CA ASP A 51 10.62 -0.75 3.46
C ASP A 51 9.90 0.58 3.20
N PHE A 52 10.04 1.51 4.13
CA PHE A 52 9.42 2.82 4.09
C PHE A 52 10.47 3.92 4.13
N LEU A 53 11.34 3.93 3.10
CA LEU A 53 12.47 4.85 2.97
C LEU A 53 13.44 4.74 4.16
N GLY A 54 13.93 3.53 4.43
CA GLY A 54 14.83 3.28 5.58
C GLY A 54 16.18 4.00 5.51
N VAL A 55 16.61 4.48 4.33
CA VAL A 55 17.85 5.24 4.15
C VAL A 55 17.68 6.31 3.07
N TYR A 56 17.95 7.56 3.40
CA TYR A 56 18.01 8.69 2.48
C TYR A 56 18.89 9.81 3.08
N PRO A 57 19.66 10.60 2.30
CA PRO A 57 19.85 10.53 0.84
C PRO A 57 20.64 9.29 0.38
N LEU A 58 20.64 9.04 -0.93
CA LEU A 58 21.40 7.95 -1.55
C LEU A 58 22.88 8.04 -1.16
N GLY A 59 23.44 6.92 -0.67
CA GLY A 59 24.82 6.87 -0.17
C GLY A 59 24.97 7.19 1.32
N SER A 60 23.90 7.61 2.01
CA SER A 60 23.88 7.65 3.47
C SER A 60 24.07 6.25 4.04
N ARG A 61 24.79 6.16 5.17
CA ARG A 61 24.91 4.94 5.99
C ARG A 61 24.05 4.99 7.24
N THR A 62 23.40 6.12 7.49
CA THR A 62 22.57 6.35 8.67
C THR A 62 21.13 6.00 8.31
N PRO A 63 20.52 5.01 8.98
CA PRO A 63 19.09 4.74 8.83
C PRO A 63 18.26 5.94 9.25
N ILE A 64 17.12 6.11 8.59
CA ILE A 64 16.12 7.08 9.01
C ILE A 64 15.36 6.49 10.19
N GLU A 65 15.34 7.21 11.33
CA GLU A 65 14.57 6.82 12.51
C GLU A 65 13.09 7.20 12.40
N ASP A 66 12.80 8.36 11.79
CA ASP A 66 11.44 8.84 11.52
C ASP A 66 11.22 9.01 10.01
N PRO A 67 10.43 8.13 9.37
CA PRO A 67 10.13 8.18 7.93
C PRO A 67 9.61 9.54 7.45
N ARG A 68 8.97 10.32 8.33
CA ARG A 68 8.50 11.67 8.04
C ARG A 68 9.66 12.57 7.61
N THR A 69 10.75 12.56 8.38
CA THR A 69 11.93 13.40 8.14
C THR A 69 12.58 13.04 6.80
N GLY A 70 12.67 11.74 6.50
CA GLY A 70 13.20 11.26 5.23
C GLY A 70 12.35 11.68 4.02
N LEU A 71 11.03 11.54 4.13
CA LEU A 71 10.11 11.91 3.05
C LEU A 71 10.06 13.42 2.83
N GLU A 72 10.06 14.24 3.88
CA GLU A 72 10.10 15.71 3.75
C GLU A 72 11.36 16.14 2.99
N LEU A 73 12.52 15.56 3.31
CA LEU A 73 13.77 15.85 2.61
C LEU A 73 13.71 15.38 1.14
N LEU A 74 13.26 14.15 0.91
CA LEU A 74 13.11 13.59 -0.44
C LEU A 74 12.18 14.45 -1.31
N GLN A 75 11.05 14.90 -0.77
CA GLN A 75 10.09 15.72 -1.53
C GLN A 75 10.66 17.08 -1.88
N LYS A 76 11.46 17.67 -0.98
CA LYS A 76 12.16 18.94 -1.20
C LYS A 76 13.24 18.81 -2.28
N GLU A 77 14.03 17.76 -2.26
CA GLU A 77 15.18 17.59 -3.15
C GLU A 77 14.83 16.98 -4.51
N MET A 78 13.79 16.13 -4.55
CA MET A 78 13.36 15.42 -5.75
C MET A 78 11.87 15.65 -6.03
N PRO A 79 11.47 16.83 -6.54
CA PRO A 79 10.06 17.16 -6.82
C PRO A 79 9.41 16.25 -7.87
N ASP A 80 10.22 15.54 -8.66
CA ASP A 80 9.76 14.58 -9.67
C ASP A 80 9.70 13.13 -9.21
N HIS A 81 10.17 12.83 -8.00
CA HIS A 81 10.04 11.49 -7.43
C HIS A 81 8.55 11.12 -7.22
N PRO A 82 8.15 9.84 -7.38
CA PRO A 82 6.75 9.41 -7.16
C PRO A 82 6.19 9.80 -5.79
N TYR A 83 6.97 9.70 -4.71
CA TYR A 83 6.57 10.16 -3.38
C TYR A 83 6.32 11.67 -3.29
N SER A 84 6.86 12.48 -4.20
CA SER A 84 6.64 13.93 -4.28
C SER A 84 5.37 14.30 -5.03
N LYS A 85 4.69 13.33 -5.65
CA LYS A 85 3.42 13.52 -6.35
C LYS A 85 2.18 13.38 -5.46
N THR A 86 2.38 13.14 -4.17
CA THR A 86 1.31 13.09 -3.15
C THR A 86 1.76 13.73 -1.84
N SER A 87 0.83 14.11 -0.98
CA SER A 87 1.16 14.70 0.33
C SER A 87 1.73 13.66 1.29
N LEU A 88 2.67 14.07 2.13
CA LEU A 88 3.21 13.26 3.23
C LEU A 88 2.10 12.64 4.09
N GLU A 89 1.10 13.44 4.45
CA GLU A 89 -0.07 13.01 5.22
C GLU A 89 -0.83 11.86 4.55
N ALA A 90 -1.02 11.91 3.22
CA ALA A 90 -1.69 10.85 2.49
C ALA A 90 -0.88 9.54 2.51
N ILE A 91 0.44 9.64 2.42
CA ILE A 91 1.34 8.48 2.51
C ILE A 91 1.22 7.84 3.90
N LEU A 92 1.42 8.63 4.97
CA LEU A 92 1.38 8.14 6.35
C LEU A 92 0.02 7.52 6.70
N LYS A 93 -1.09 8.16 6.31
CA LYS A 93 -2.44 7.61 6.51
C LYS A 93 -2.67 6.30 5.76
N SER A 94 -2.05 6.13 4.59
CA SER A 94 -2.16 4.88 3.82
C SER A 94 -1.43 3.74 4.49
N PHE A 95 -0.24 4.00 5.07
CA PHE A 95 0.49 3.02 5.88
C PHE A 95 -0.24 2.68 7.18
N ASP A 96 -0.80 3.68 7.88
CA ASP A 96 -1.62 3.44 9.08
C ASP A 96 -2.84 2.56 8.76
N PHE A 97 -3.54 2.84 7.66
CA PHE A 97 -4.63 2.00 7.17
C PHE A 97 -4.16 0.57 6.93
N LEU A 98 -3.06 0.39 6.18
CA LEU A 98 -2.53 -0.92 5.86
C LEU A 98 -2.16 -1.70 7.12
N ALA A 99 -1.43 -1.09 8.06
CA ALA A 99 -1.04 -1.72 9.31
C ALA A 99 -2.26 -2.16 10.12
N ARG A 100 -3.29 -1.31 10.24
CA ARG A 100 -4.55 -1.65 10.92
C ARG A 100 -5.30 -2.79 10.22
N PHE A 101 -5.39 -2.74 8.89
CA PHE A 101 -6.06 -3.77 8.11
C PHE A 101 -5.37 -5.13 8.29
N LEU A 102 -4.05 -5.18 8.13
CA LEU A 102 -3.25 -6.39 8.32
C LEU A 102 -3.32 -6.89 9.78
N HIS A 103 -3.31 -6.01 10.76
CA HIS A 103 -3.51 -6.38 12.16
C HIS A 103 -4.85 -7.09 12.36
N SER A 104 -5.94 -6.59 11.75
CA SER A 104 -7.26 -7.22 11.83
C SER A 104 -7.29 -8.65 11.28
N THR A 105 -6.32 -9.03 10.45
CA THR A 105 -6.15 -10.38 9.90
C THR A 105 -5.08 -11.21 10.63
N GLY A 106 -4.57 -10.74 11.77
CA GLY A 106 -3.55 -11.41 12.58
C GLY A 106 -2.10 -11.13 12.17
N LEU A 107 -1.86 -10.17 11.28
CA LEU A 107 -0.52 -9.76 10.84
C LEU A 107 -0.11 -8.46 11.55
N ASN A 108 0.73 -8.59 12.59
CA ASN A 108 1.07 -7.52 13.52
C ASN A 108 2.15 -6.55 12.99
N TYR A 109 1.86 -5.83 11.91
CA TYR A 109 2.71 -4.73 11.45
C TYR A 109 2.58 -3.52 12.39
N VAL A 110 3.70 -2.87 12.66
CA VAL A 110 3.76 -1.64 13.46
C VAL A 110 3.58 -0.42 12.58
N LYS A 111 3.06 0.66 13.17
CA LYS A 111 3.04 1.96 12.50
C LYS A 111 4.47 2.46 12.31
N PRO A 112 4.77 3.11 11.17
CA PRO A 112 6.00 3.86 11.04
C PRO A 112 6.06 5.03 12.02
#